data_AF-A0A924JIN7-F1
#
_entry.id   AF-A0A924JIN7-F1
#
_cell.length_a   1.000
_cell.length_b   1.000
_cell.length_c   1.000
_cell.angle_alpha   90.00
_cell.angle_beta   90.00
_cell.angle_gamma   90.00
#
_symmetry.space_group_name_H-M   'P 1'
#
loop_
_entity.id
_entity.type
_entity.pdbx_description
1 polymer ?
#
loop_
_entity_poly.entity_id
_entity_poly.type
_entity_poly.pdbx_seq_one_letter_code
_entity_poly.pdbx_strand_id
1 'polypeptide(L)'
;MSDHQIALLEELGTVGINVHLQIESYYLIGKIALDNIAHAIEHYFGSTRNMSLDSHDKLCKFFDSYLLAKGLVVRSEMRTQAELLKLRISNLRDYQISHEKSPRATPTFSHGKDPSKGVLMPILMAWPKDNQTNEHDLVTEDLTTLRLELDVYLDMVIAFLTDNQDKTHIKQRVR
;
A
#
# COMPACT_ATOMS: atom_id res chain seq x y z
N MET A 1 17.70 3.50 38.90
CA MET A 1 16.62 2.70 38.30
C MET A 1 16.69 1.32 38.91
N SER A 2 15.57 0.70 39.25
CA SER A 2 15.59 -0.67 39.78
C SER A 2 15.87 -1.66 38.64
N ASP A 3 16.42 -2.83 38.96
CA ASP A 3 16.68 -3.89 37.98
C ASP A 3 15.41 -4.28 37.20
N HIS A 4 14.25 -4.19 37.85
CA HIS A 4 12.95 -4.38 37.21
C HIS A 4 12.62 -3.33 36.14
N GLN A 5 12.99 -2.06 36.37
CA GLN A 5 12.79 -0.99 35.38
C GLN A 5 13.72 -1.16 34.17
N ILE A 6 14.93 -1.70 34.38
CA ILE A 6 15.88 -1.98 33.30
C ILE A 6 15.35 -3.12 32.43
N ALA A 7 14.92 -4.23 33.04
CA ALA A 7 14.34 -5.36 32.32
C ALA A 7 13.09 -4.96 31.51
N LEU A 8 12.21 -4.13 32.09
CA LEU A 8 11.02 -3.62 31.39
C LEU A 8 11.38 -2.74 30.17
N LEU A 9 12.46 -1.95 30.26
CA LEU A 9 12.92 -1.13 29.14
C LEU A 9 13.52 -1.96 28.00
N GLU A 10 14.27 -3.01 28.33
CA GLU A 10 14.81 -3.95 27.34
C GLU A 10 13.69 -4.73 26.62
N GLU A 11 12.68 -5.16 27.37
CA GLU A 11 11.49 -5.81 26.83
C GLU A 11 10.72 -4.85 25.91
N LEU A 12 10.50 -3.61 26.34
CA LEU A 12 9.83 -2.58 25.53
C LEU A 12 10.60 -2.28 24.24
N GLY A 13 11.94 -2.23 24.31
CA GLY A 13 12.79 -2.05 23.14
C GLY A 13 12.64 -3.18 22.12
N THR A 14 12.64 -4.43 22.61
CA THR A 14 12.47 -5.62 21.77
C THR A 14 11.09 -5.66 21.10
N VAL A 15 10.04 -5.38 21.88
CA VAL A 15 8.65 -5.32 21.37
C VAL A 15 8.50 -4.20 20.34
N GLY A 16 9.09 -3.03 20.59
CA GLY A 16 9.07 -1.90 19.65
C GLY A 16 9.71 -2.23 18.30
N ILE A 17 10.88 -2.89 18.31
CA ILE A 17 11.56 -3.33 17.08
C ILE A 17 10.70 -4.33 16.30
N ASN A 18 10.08 -5.29 16.98
CA ASN A 18 9.23 -6.28 16.33
C ASN A 18 8.01 -5.64 15.66
N VAL A 19 7.36 -4.69 16.35
CA VAL A 19 6.20 -3.96 15.80
C VAL A 19 6.60 -3.10 14.61
N HIS A 20 7.72 -2.39 14.70
CA HIS A 20 8.29 -1.62 13.58
C HIS A 20 8.49 -2.49 12.36
N LEU A 21 9.23 -3.59 12.51
CA LEU A 21 9.53 -4.52 11.42
C LEU A 21 8.24 -5.08 10.80
N GLN A 22 7.24 -5.42 11.62
CA GLN A 22 5.95 -5.90 11.13
C GLN A 22 5.23 -4.86 10.27
N ILE A 23 5.17 -3.61 10.73
CA ILE A 23 4.54 -2.51 10.01
C ILE A 23 5.26 -2.26 8.68
N GLU A 24 6.58 -2.09 8.70
CA GLU A 24 7.37 -1.86 7.48
C GLU A 24 7.25 -3.01 6.48
N SER A 25 7.33 -4.25 6.99
CA SER A 25 7.19 -5.46 6.17
C SER A 25 5.81 -5.51 5.51
N TYR A 26 4.76 -5.19 6.25
CA TYR A 26 3.40 -5.16 5.72
C TYR A 26 3.29 -4.15 4.57
N TYR A 27 3.76 -2.93 4.76
CA TYR A 27 3.70 -1.89 3.71
C TYR A 27 4.53 -2.25 2.48
N LEU A 28 5.68 -2.89 2.65
CA LEU A 28 6.48 -3.41 1.54
C LEU A 28 5.73 -4.49 0.77
N ILE A 29 5.20 -5.49 1.47
CA ILE A 29 4.45 -6.61 0.86
C ILE A 29 3.17 -6.09 0.19
N GLY A 30 2.45 -5.18 0.83
CA GLY A 30 1.26 -4.54 0.28
C GLY A 30 1.57 -3.81 -1.03
N LYS A 31 2.65 -3.04 -1.08
CA LYS A 31 3.09 -2.40 -2.33
C LYS A 31 3.40 -3.42 -3.43
N ILE A 32 4.14 -4.49 -3.10
CA ILE A 32 4.43 -5.57 -4.05
C ILE A 32 3.14 -6.22 -4.57
N ALA A 33 2.15 -6.44 -3.69
CA ALA A 33 0.86 -6.99 -4.08
C ALA A 33 0.13 -6.07 -5.07
N LEU A 34 0.11 -4.76 -4.80
CA LEU A 34 -0.49 -3.76 -5.70
C LEU A 34 0.21 -3.72 -7.06
N ASP A 35 1.55 -3.76 -7.09
CA ASP A 35 2.31 -3.81 -8.34
C ASP A 35 2.03 -5.10 -9.12
N ASN A 36 1.90 -6.24 -8.43
CA ASN A 36 1.52 -7.51 -9.04
C ASN A 36 0.09 -7.49 -9.62
N ILE A 37 -0.85 -6.76 -9.01
CA ILE A 37 -2.19 -6.55 -9.59
C ILE A 37 -2.09 -5.82 -10.93
N ALA A 38 -1.28 -4.75 -11.00
CA ALA A 38 -1.06 -4.01 -12.24
C ALA A 38 -0.45 -4.91 -13.33
N HIS A 39 0.57 -5.69 -12.97
CA HIS A 39 1.16 -6.70 -13.86
C HIS A 39 0.16 -7.76 -14.32
N ALA A 40 -0.70 -8.25 -13.42
CA ALA A 40 -1.70 -9.25 -13.75
C ALA A 40 -2.73 -8.71 -14.76
N ILE A 41 -3.19 -7.47 -14.57
CA ILE A 41 -4.10 -6.80 -15.51
C ILE A 41 -3.43 -6.63 -16.88
N GLU A 42 -2.20 -6.12 -16.93
CA GLU A 42 -1.45 -5.97 -18.19
C GLU A 42 -1.17 -7.32 -18.86
N HIS A 43 -0.89 -8.36 -18.07
CA HIS A 43 -0.70 -9.70 -18.59
C HIS A 43 -1.99 -10.26 -19.22
N TYR A 44 -3.13 -10.07 -18.56
CA TYR A 44 -4.42 -10.59 -19.01
C TYR A 44 -4.92 -9.92 -20.29
N PHE A 45 -4.78 -8.60 -20.41
CA PHE A 45 -5.33 -7.84 -21.54
C PHE A 45 -4.25 -7.35 -22.53
N GLY A 46 -2.98 -7.64 -22.24
CA GLY A 46 -1.83 -7.23 -23.03
C GLY A 46 -1.43 -5.78 -22.80
N SER A 47 -0.22 -5.42 -23.26
CA SER A 47 0.29 -4.06 -23.16
C SER A 47 -0.37 -3.11 -24.16
N THR A 48 -0.25 -1.80 -23.88
CA THR A 48 -0.65 -0.71 -24.78
C THR A 48 0.56 0.19 -25.03
N ARG A 49 0.73 0.69 -26.26
CA ARG A 49 1.87 1.54 -26.62
C ARG A 49 1.91 2.77 -25.71
N ASN A 50 3.07 3.02 -25.08
CA ASN A 50 3.31 4.12 -24.15
C ASN A 50 2.43 4.11 -22.87
N MET A 51 1.79 2.99 -22.55
CA MET A 51 0.93 2.83 -21.37
C MET A 51 1.20 1.47 -20.69
N SER A 52 2.45 1.26 -20.28
CA SER A 52 2.81 0.08 -19.49
C SER A 52 2.27 0.21 -18.06
N LEU A 53 1.81 -0.90 -17.49
CA LEU A 53 1.29 -1.01 -16.13
C LEU A 53 2.29 -1.77 -15.24
N ASP A 54 3.58 -1.45 -15.36
CA ASP A 54 4.67 -2.06 -14.58
C ASP A 54 4.68 -1.74 -13.07
N SER A 55 3.68 -0.99 -12.62
CA SER A 55 3.50 -0.60 -11.23
C SER A 55 2.05 -0.17 -11.02
N HIS A 56 1.60 -0.26 -9.78
CA HIS A 56 0.28 0.21 -9.40
C HIS A 56 0.12 1.71 -9.60
N ASP A 57 1.19 2.48 -9.42
CA ASP A 57 1.20 3.91 -9.70
C ASP A 57 0.88 4.21 -11.17
N LYS A 58 1.44 3.43 -12.10
CA LYS A 58 1.12 3.55 -13.52
C LYS A 58 -0.28 3.03 -13.84
N LEU A 59 -0.74 1.97 -13.18
CA LEU A 59 -2.13 1.53 -13.29
C LEU A 59 -3.09 2.67 -12.95
N CYS A 60 -2.94 3.31 -11.79
CA CYS A 60 -3.81 4.43 -11.40
C CYS A 60 -3.65 5.63 -12.35
N LYS A 61 -2.43 5.93 -12.81
CA LYS A 61 -2.18 7.04 -13.73
C LYS A 61 -2.86 6.85 -15.10
N PHE A 62 -2.82 5.64 -15.64
CA PHE A 62 -3.31 5.33 -16.98
C PHE A 62 -4.67 4.64 -16.99
N PHE A 63 -5.32 4.50 -15.83
CA PHE A 63 -6.50 3.66 -15.62
C PHE A 63 -7.55 3.82 -16.72
N ASP A 64 -8.11 5.02 -16.87
CA ASP A 64 -9.17 5.28 -17.86
C ASP A 64 -8.67 5.10 -19.30
N SER A 65 -7.49 5.62 -19.61
CA SER A 65 -6.92 5.57 -20.95
C SER A 65 -6.62 4.13 -21.40
N TYR A 66 -6.18 3.29 -20.47
CA TYR A 66 -5.91 1.88 -20.72
C TYR A 66 -7.21 1.09 -20.94
N LEU A 67 -8.22 1.31 -20.08
CA LEU A 67 -9.53 0.69 -20.22
C LEU A 67 -10.19 1.06 -21.54
N LEU A 68 -10.16 2.34 -21.92
CA LEU A 68 -10.71 2.82 -23.18
C LEU A 68 -9.98 2.18 -24.38
N ALA A 69 -8.65 2.13 -24.35
CA ALA A 69 -7.85 1.53 -25.41
C ALA A 69 -8.12 0.02 -25.59
N LYS A 70 -8.46 -0.68 -24.50
CA LYS A 70 -8.75 -2.12 -24.49
C LYS A 70 -10.25 -2.43 -24.59
N GLY A 71 -11.11 -1.41 -24.62
CA GLY A 71 -12.57 -1.56 -24.60
C GLY A 71 -13.08 -2.30 -23.35
N LEU A 72 -12.40 -2.16 -22.22
CA LEU A 72 -12.71 -2.85 -20.97
C LEU A 72 -13.80 -2.11 -20.20
N VAL A 73 -14.70 -2.87 -19.58
CA VAL A 73 -15.76 -2.34 -18.70
C VAL A 73 -15.31 -2.49 -17.26
N VAL A 74 -15.37 -1.42 -16.49
CA VAL A 74 -14.99 -1.40 -15.08
C VAL A 74 -16.10 -0.79 -14.25
N ARG A 75 -16.23 -1.23 -13.00
CA ARG A 75 -17.09 -0.58 -12.01
C ARG A 75 -16.32 0.59 -11.40
N SER A 76 -16.97 1.74 -11.19
CA SER A 76 -16.29 2.95 -10.72
C SER A 76 -15.63 2.78 -9.36
N GLU A 77 -16.17 1.90 -8.52
CA GLU A 77 -15.67 1.56 -7.19
C GLU A 77 -14.25 0.99 -7.24
N MET A 78 -13.90 0.21 -8.27
CA MET A 78 -12.57 -0.38 -8.41
C MET A 78 -11.50 0.69 -8.60
N ARG A 79 -11.80 1.75 -9.37
CA ARG A 79 -10.87 2.86 -9.56
C ARG A 79 -10.63 3.61 -8.25
N THR A 80 -11.73 3.95 -7.56
CA THR A 80 -11.65 4.65 -6.28
C THR A 80 -10.83 3.84 -5.27
N GLN A 81 -11.05 2.52 -5.21
CA GLN A 81 -10.30 1.64 -4.31
C GLN A 81 -8.81 1.54 -4.68
N ALA A 82 -8.49 1.49 -5.98
CA ALA A 82 -7.10 1.50 -6.45
C ALA A 82 -6.37 2.80 -6.07
N GLU A 83 -7.01 3.96 -6.28
CA GLU A 83 -6.44 5.26 -5.91
C GLU A 83 -6.25 5.39 -4.39
N LEU A 84 -7.21 4.88 -3.61
CA LEU A 84 -7.16 4.87 -2.15
C LEU A 84 -6.04 3.97 -1.61
N LEU A 85 -5.91 2.74 -2.11
CA LEU A 85 -4.83 1.84 -1.69
C LEU A 85 -3.45 2.31 -2.14
N LYS A 86 -3.35 2.95 -3.31
CA LYS A 86 -2.13 3.64 -3.72
C LYS A 86 -1.71 4.69 -2.69
N LEU A 87 -2.63 5.57 -2.27
CA LEU A 87 -2.34 6.62 -1.29
C LEU A 87 -1.93 6.03 0.06
N ARG A 88 -2.67 5.03 0.54
CA ARG A 88 -2.49 4.49 1.90
C ARG A 88 -1.32 3.53 2.03
N ILE A 89 -0.96 2.80 0.97
CA ILE A 89 0.10 1.80 0.99
C ILE A 89 1.32 2.26 0.22
N SER A 90 1.19 2.51 -1.09
CA SER A 90 2.34 2.83 -1.95
C SER A 90 3.00 4.15 -1.56
N ASN A 91 2.20 5.23 -1.49
CA ASN A 91 2.72 6.56 -1.15
C ASN A 91 3.25 6.59 0.28
N LEU A 92 2.52 6.04 1.25
CA LEU A 92 2.99 5.98 2.63
C LEU A 92 4.30 5.20 2.73
N ARG A 93 4.40 4.02 2.11
CA ARG A 93 5.64 3.24 2.08
C ARG A 93 6.77 4.04 1.47
N ASP A 94 6.54 4.70 0.34
CA ASP A 94 7.61 5.42 -0.32
C ASP A 94 8.00 6.63 0.52
N TYR A 95 7.10 7.56 0.78
CA TYR A 95 7.44 8.85 1.39
C TYR A 95 7.79 8.80 2.87
N GLN A 96 7.21 7.88 3.65
CA GLN A 96 7.43 7.80 5.09
C GLN A 96 8.42 6.70 5.48
N ILE A 97 8.20 5.48 4.99
CA ILE A 97 8.96 4.31 5.46
C ILE A 97 10.30 4.19 4.72
N SER A 98 10.27 4.17 3.39
CA SER A 98 11.46 3.93 2.57
C SER A 98 12.40 5.13 2.47
N HIS A 99 11.89 6.34 2.73
CA HIS A 99 12.68 7.58 2.74
C HIS A 99 13.09 8.01 4.16
N GLU A 100 12.96 7.12 5.17
CA GLU A 100 13.51 7.30 6.52
C GLU A 100 15.06 7.16 6.52
N LYS A 101 15.72 7.86 5.61
CA LYS A 101 17.17 8.14 5.60
C LYS A 101 17.49 9.44 6.32
N SER A 102 16.46 10.13 6.83
CA SER A 102 16.63 11.38 7.55
C SER A 102 17.05 11.07 8.98
N PRO A 103 18.26 11.45 9.44
CA PRO A 103 18.67 11.29 10.84
C PRO A 103 17.84 12.15 11.81
N ARG A 104 16.82 12.85 11.31
CA ARG A 104 15.90 13.72 12.07
C ARG A 104 14.50 13.13 12.22
N ALA A 105 14.23 12.02 11.54
CA ALA A 105 13.00 11.25 11.69
C ALA A 105 13.24 10.20 12.78
N THR A 106 12.39 10.21 13.79
CA THR A 106 12.39 9.18 14.84
C THR A 106 11.04 8.47 14.77
N PRO A 107 11.01 7.17 14.40
CA PRO A 107 9.79 6.41 14.47
C PRO A 107 9.39 6.27 15.94
N THR A 108 8.14 6.59 16.24
CA THR A 108 7.56 6.45 17.57
C THR A 108 6.37 5.51 17.50
N PHE A 109 6.02 4.86 18.60
CA PHE A 109 4.84 4.00 18.66
C PHE A 109 3.79 4.67 19.52
N SER A 110 2.57 4.78 18.99
CA SER A 110 1.42 5.27 19.73
C SER A 110 0.35 4.20 19.76
N HIS A 111 -0.15 3.90 20.95
CA HIS A 111 -1.44 3.26 21.07
C HIS A 111 -2.50 4.35 20.98
N GLY A 112 -3.43 4.22 20.04
CA GLY A 112 -4.61 5.07 20.04
C GLY A 112 -5.34 4.95 21.39
N LYS A 113 -6.05 5.99 21.80
CA LYS A 113 -6.95 5.91 23.00
C LYS A 113 -8.01 4.81 22.86
N ASP A 114 -8.24 4.36 21.63
CA ASP A 114 -9.13 3.29 21.27
C ASP A 114 -8.31 2.00 21.04
N PRO A 115 -8.45 0.98 21.90
CA PRO A 115 -7.73 -0.29 21.75
C PRO A 115 -8.10 -1.07 20.48
N SER A 116 -9.18 -0.70 19.78
CA SER A 116 -9.55 -1.29 18.50
C SER A 116 -8.71 -0.78 17.32
N LYS A 117 -7.99 0.33 17.47
CA LYS A 117 -7.22 0.97 16.39
C LYS A 117 -5.79 0.44 16.24
N GLY A 118 -5.44 -0.63 16.95
CA GLY A 118 -4.12 -1.25 16.88
C GLY A 118 -2.98 -0.34 17.30
N VAL A 119 -1.75 -0.77 17.02
CA VAL A 119 -0.54 0.03 17.25
C VAL A 119 -0.24 0.82 15.99
N LEU A 120 -0.10 2.14 16.12
CA LEU A 120 0.30 3.01 15.03
C LEU A 120 1.76 3.43 15.23
N MET A 121 2.47 3.60 14.13
CA MET A 121 3.84 4.11 14.09
C MET A 121 3.88 5.51 13.45
N PRO A 122 3.63 6.58 14.22
CA PRO A 122 3.92 7.92 13.76
C PRO A 122 5.42 8.18 13.64
N ILE A 123 5.84 8.79 12.55
CA ILE A 123 7.20 9.29 12.37
C ILE A 123 7.27 10.72 12.90
N LEU A 124 8.03 10.94 13.97
CA LEU A 124 8.22 12.26 14.56
C LEU A 124 9.46 12.94 13.96
N MET A 125 9.27 14.15 13.44
CA MET A 125 10.36 14.97 12.93
C MET A 125 10.89 15.90 14.03
N ALA A 126 12.15 15.74 14.42
CA ALA A 126 12.74 16.54 15.49
C ALA A 126 12.81 18.05 15.14
N TRP A 127 12.90 18.39 13.84
CA TRP A 127 12.98 19.77 13.32
C TRP A 127 12.23 19.85 11.97
N PRO A 128 10.91 20.08 11.97
CA PRO A 128 10.13 20.21 10.74
C PRO A 128 10.62 21.43 9.94
N LYS A 129 10.68 21.32 8.60
CA LYS A 129 10.97 22.46 7.73
C LYS A 129 9.65 23.14 7.36
N ASP A 130 9.65 24.48 7.28
CA ASP A 130 8.46 25.31 6.98
C ASP A 130 7.76 24.98 5.63
N ASN A 131 8.43 24.22 4.74
CA ASN A 131 7.90 23.81 3.43
C ASN A 131 7.54 22.31 3.33
N GLN A 132 7.47 21.57 4.45
CA GLN A 132 6.97 20.19 4.41
C GLN A 132 5.44 20.21 4.29
N THR A 133 4.96 20.11 3.06
CA THR A 133 3.54 19.95 2.74
C THR A 133 3.01 18.59 3.18
N ASN A 134 1.70 18.54 3.45
CA ASN A 134 0.80 17.47 3.92
C ASN A 134 1.06 16.00 3.48
N GLU A 135 1.93 15.74 2.51
CA GLU A 135 2.39 14.38 2.16
C GLU A 135 3.17 13.74 3.32
N HIS A 136 3.72 14.57 4.22
CA HIS A 136 4.42 14.13 5.42
C HIS A 136 3.51 13.80 6.63
N ASP A 137 2.19 14.03 6.55
CA ASP A 137 1.24 13.77 7.65
C ASP A 137 0.59 12.37 7.57
N LEU A 138 1.04 11.54 6.63
CA LEU A 138 0.55 10.17 6.50
C LEU A 138 1.05 9.34 7.70
N VAL A 139 0.12 8.94 8.56
CA VAL A 139 0.38 8.02 9.68
C VAL A 139 0.02 6.61 9.23
N THR A 140 0.77 5.62 9.69
CA THR A 140 0.40 4.21 9.50
C THR A 140 -0.98 3.95 10.07
N GLU A 141 -1.68 2.96 9.53
CA GLU A 141 -3.01 2.59 9.97
C GLU A 141 -3.03 1.18 10.55
N ASP A 142 -4.17 0.77 11.12
CA ASP A 142 -4.34 -0.62 11.55
C ASP A 142 -4.18 -1.57 10.34
N LEU A 143 -3.23 -2.50 10.47
CA LEU A 143 -2.88 -3.45 9.42
C LEU A 143 -4.06 -4.39 9.11
N THR A 144 -4.93 -4.65 10.07
CA THR A 144 -6.12 -5.50 9.86
C THR A 144 -7.09 -4.83 8.89
N THR A 145 -7.33 -3.54 9.09
CA THR A 145 -8.15 -2.71 8.20
C THR A 145 -7.56 -2.68 6.78
N LEU A 146 -6.26 -2.38 6.66
CA LEU A 146 -5.60 -2.36 5.34
C LEU A 146 -5.64 -3.71 4.64
N ARG A 147 -5.56 -4.81 5.39
CA ARG A 147 -5.65 -6.16 4.82
C ARG A 147 -7.03 -6.41 4.24
N LEU A 148 -8.08 -6.14 5.01
CA LEU A 148 -9.46 -6.34 4.56
C LEU A 148 -9.75 -5.53 3.30
N GLU A 149 -9.23 -4.31 3.22
CA GLU A 149 -9.40 -3.48 2.03
C GLU A 149 -8.61 -3.95 0.82
N LEU A 150 -7.43 -4.53 1.03
CA LEU A 150 -6.67 -5.17 -0.04
C LEU A 150 -7.39 -6.43 -0.54
N ASP A 151 -7.96 -7.23 0.36
CA ASP A 151 -8.78 -8.41 0.02
C ASP A 151 -10.01 -8.00 -0.80
N VAL A 152 -10.73 -6.96 -0.39
CA VAL A 152 -11.85 -6.39 -1.15
C VAL A 152 -11.41 -5.92 -2.54
N TYR A 153 -10.25 -5.26 -2.64
CA TYR A 153 -9.73 -4.82 -3.93
C TYR A 153 -9.34 -5.99 -4.83
N LEU A 154 -8.77 -7.07 -4.29
CA LEU A 154 -8.49 -8.29 -5.03
C LEU A 154 -9.76 -8.92 -5.58
N ASP A 155 -10.83 -8.99 -4.78
CA ASP A 155 -12.13 -9.48 -5.24
C ASP A 155 -12.69 -8.63 -6.38
N MET A 156 -12.55 -7.30 -6.30
CA MET A 156 -12.93 -6.38 -7.38
C MET A 156 -12.11 -6.64 -8.65
N VAL A 157 -10.80 -6.87 -8.53
CA VAL A 157 -9.93 -7.21 -9.65
C VAL A 157 -10.35 -8.54 -10.28
N ILE A 158 -10.62 -9.57 -9.48
CA ILE A 158 -11.06 -10.88 -9.98
C ILE A 158 -12.40 -10.75 -10.72
N ALA A 159 -13.35 -10.01 -10.15
CA ALA A 159 -14.62 -9.71 -10.82
C ALA A 159 -14.40 -8.96 -12.13
N PHE A 160 -13.52 -7.96 -12.15
CA PHE A 160 -13.16 -7.21 -13.36
C PHE A 160 -12.53 -8.09 -14.44
N LEU A 161 -11.62 -9.00 -14.06
CA LEU A 161 -11.03 -9.97 -15.00
C LEU A 161 -12.09 -10.91 -15.57
N THR A 162 -13.04 -11.35 -14.73
CA THR A 162 -14.14 -12.23 -15.13
C THR A 162 -15.12 -11.53 -16.07
N ASP A 163 -15.52 -10.30 -15.74
CA ASP A 163 -16.45 -9.47 -16.51
C ASP A 163 -15.90 -9.12 -17.91
N ASN A 164 -14.58 -9.18 -18.11
CA ASN A 164 -13.90 -8.88 -19.38
C ASN A 164 -13.13 -10.08 -19.97
N GLN A 165 -13.43 -11.30 -19.54
CA GLN A 165 -12.69 -12.50 -19.94
C GLN A 165 -12.64 -12.71 -21.47
N ASP A 166 -13.66 -12.24 -22.19
CA ASP A 166 -13.79 -12.31 -23.65
C ASP A 166 -12.76 -11.44 -24.39
N LYS A 167 -12.19 -10.45 -23.70
CA LYS A 167 -11.21 -9.50 -24.23
C LYS A 167 -9.77 -9.86 -23.84
N THR A 168 -9.56 -11.05 -23.26
CA THR A 168 -8.21 -11.48 -22.86
C THR A 168 -7.29 -11.62 -24.08
N HIS A 169 -6.03 -11.24 -23.89
CA HIS A 169 -4.95 -11.45 -24.85
C HIS A 169 -4.30 -12.83 -24.70
N ILE A 170 -4.62 -13.58 -23.63
CA ILE A 170 -4.04 -14.89 -23.37
C ILE A 170 -4.61 -15.89 -24.39
N LYS A 171 -3.73 -16.49 -25.21
CA LYS A 171 -4.11 -17.55 -26.15
C LYS A 171 -4.64 -18.75 -25.37
N GLN A 172 -5.96 -18.99 -25.42
CA GLN A 172 -6.52 -20.23 -24.91
C GLN A 172 -5.96 -21.38 -25.73
N ARG A 173 -5.11 -22.21 -25.12
CA ARG A 173 -4.69 -23.48 -25.73
C ARG A 173 -5.94 -24.36 -25.76
N VAL A 174 -6.57 -24.47 -26.93
CA VAL A 174 -7.62 -25.46 -27.18
C VAL A 174 -7.04 -26.83 -26.81
N ARG A 175 -7.61 -27.46 -25.79
CA ARG A 175 -7.35 -28.87 -25.44
C ARG A 175 -8.27 -29.76 -26.24
#